data_AF-A0A3R7DL20-F1
#
_entry.id   AF-A0A3R7DL20-F1
#
_cell.length_a   1.000
_cell.length_b   1.000
_cell.length_c   1.000
_cell.angle_alpha   90.00
_cell.angle_beta   90.00
_cell.angle_gamma   90.00
#
_symmetry.space_group_name_H-M   'P 1'
#
loop_
_entity.id
_entity.type
_entity.pdbx_description
1 polymer ?
#
loop_
_entity_poly.entity_id
_entity_poly.type
_entity_poly.pdbx_seq_one_letter_code
_entity_poly.pdbx_strand_id
1 'polypeptide(L)'
;MSRDQQTPIRPECLRPADDFWVQPTGEEVREVLRRASLTGAQAARLLGMKGATGRGIRRYTGGDAPIPYPSWAILCDVAGLGKIWGEPAMVGSEEEEDVRGGETVEWSEAKAAEFVQTLQREEAAKAFLTLWRQRCNVEDHVQVVRDVISGTTALSDAALTECRNGLMRLRQAAHALAQLASSRTWSRETDPVIGLVVQRYADLADEAEESVRTILKWAEMPARTGREPLD
;
A
#
# COMPACT_ATOMS: atom_id res chain seq x y z
N MET A 1 -3.55 8.50 41.66
CA MET A 1 -2.26 8.01 41.13
C MET A 1 -2.57 7.17 39.89
N SER A 2 -2.68 7.82 38.72
CA SER A 2 -3.03 7.13 37.47
C SER A 2 -1.76 6.57 36.86
N ARG A 3 -1.69 5.25 36.70
CA ARG A 3 -0.56 4.57 36.09
C ARG A 3 -0.40 5.08 34.65
N ASP A 4 0.80 5.55 34.32
CA ASP A 4 1.30 5.73 32.95
C ASP A 4 1.28 4.37 32.22
N GLN A 5 0.12 3.95 31.74
CA GLN A 5 0.04 2.85 30.80
C GLN A 5 0.55 3.37 29.45
N GLN A 6 1.84 3.14 29.19
CA GLN A 6 2.42 3.35 27.87
C GLN A 6 1.77 2.34 26.93
N THR A 7 0.94 2.82 26.00
CA THR A 7 0.45 1.97 24.90
C THR A 7 1.63 1.70 23.96
N PRO A 8 2.02 0.44 23.69
CA PRO A 8 3.04 0.17 22.70
C PRO A 8 2.51 0.54 21.30
N ILE A 9 3.33 1.24 20.51
CA ILE A 9 3.03 1.48 19.08
C ILE A 9 3.42 0.24 18.31
N ARG A 10 2.49 -0.31 17.53
CA ARG A 10 2.77 -1.53 16.77
C ARG A 10 3.79 -1.27 15.65
N PRO A 11 4.73 -2.20 15.39
CA PRO A 11 5.79 -2.00 14.40
C PRO A 11 5.23 -1.84 12.98
N GLU A 12 4.11 -2.48 12.64
CA GLU A 12 3.44 -2.32 11.35
C GLU A 12 2.90 -0.88 11.12
N CYS A 13 2.69 -0.10 12.19
CA CYS A 13 2.33 1.31 12.06
C CYS A 13 3.54 2.19 11.74
N LEU A 14 4.76 1.69 11.90
CA LEU A 14 6.01 2.44 11.70
C LEU A 14 6.70 2.11 10.38
N ARG A 15 5.97 1.54 9.43
CA ARG A 15 6.49 1.17 8.11
C ARG A 15 6.22 2.24 7.05
N PRO A 16 7.02 2.26 5.97
CA PRO A 16 6.71 2.99 4.75
C PRO A 16 5.30 2.71 4.21
N ALA A 17 4.69 3.72 3.60
CA ALA A 17 3.33 3.62 3.05
C ALA A 17 3.18 2.49 2.02
N ASP A 18 4.24 2.20 1.29
CA ASP A 18 4.35 1.15 0.30
C ASP A 18 4.75 -0.21 0.92
N ASP A 19 5.37 -0.24 2.10
CA ASP A 19 5.78 -1.46 2.81
C ASP A 19 4.79 -1.86 3.92
N PHE A 20 3.60 -2.33 3.52
CA PHE A 20 2.61 -2.92 4.44
C PHE A 20 2.27 -2.07 5.68
N TRP A 21 2.24 -0.73 5.55
CA TRP A 21 1.83 0.15 6.63
C TRP A 21 0.40 -0.15 7.09
N VAL A 22 0.24 -0.39 8.38
CA VAL A 22 -1.06 -0.57 9.02
C VAL A 22 -1.45 0.70 9.75
N GLN A 23 -2.69 1.12 9.53
CA GLN A 23 -3.23 2.32 10.15
C GLN A 23 -3.26 2.19 11.69
N PRO A 24 -2.76 3.21 12.42
CA PRO A 24 -2.79 3.21 13.87
C PRO A 24 -4.21 3.40 14.41
N THR A 25 -4.42 2.85 15.59
CA THR A 25 -5.61 3.06 16.42
C THR A 25 -5.61 4.44 17.07
N GLY A 26 -6.77 4.88 17.56
CA GLY A 26 -6.86 6.15 18.29
C GLY A 26 -6.02 6.19 19.57
N GLU A 27 -5.77 5.04 20.20
CA GLU A 27 -4.87 4.91 21.34
C GLU A 27 -3.40 5.11 20.94
N GLU A 28 -2.97 4.51 19.84
CA GLU A 28 -1.63 4.71 19.28
C GLU A 28 -1.40 6.17 18.86
N VAL A 29 -2.41 6.82 18.29
CA VAL A 29 -2.37 8.27 17.98
C VAL A 29 -2.23 9.11 19.26
N ARG A 30 -2.96 8.77 20.32
CA ARG A 30 -2.86 9.47 21.60
C ARG A 30 -1.47 9.31 22.23
N GLU A 31 -0.90 8.13 22.14
CA GLU A 31 0.44 7.86 22.66
C GLU A 31 1.52 8.61 21.88
N VAL A 32 1.48 8.64 20.54
CA VAL A 32 2.44 9.42 19.74
C VAL A 32 2.37 10.91 20.07
N LEU A 33 1.17 11.47 20.25
CA LEU A 33 1.00 12.85 20.68
C LEU A 33 1.59 13.10 22.08
N ARG A 34 1.44 12.14 22.99
CA ARG A 34 2.05 12.19 24.33
C ARG A 34 3.57 12.20 24.25
N ARG A 35 4.17 11.32 23.44
CA ARG A 35 5.63 11.26 23.22
C ARG A 35 6.17 12.53 22.58
N ALA A 36 5.44 13.09 21.62
CA ALA A 36 5.76 14.36 20.97
C ALA A 36 5.51 15.59 21.87
N SER A 37 4.93 15.43 23.07
CA SER A 37 4.51 16.53 23.95
C SER A 37 3.58 17.55 23.25
N LEU A 38 2.72 17.07 22.33
CA LEU A 38 1.83 17.90 21.54
C LEU A 38 0.40 17.87 22.09
N THR A 39 -0.19 19.05 22.27
CA THR A 39 -1.64 19.18 22.40
C THR A 39 -2.33 18.98 21.05
N GLY A 40 -3.61 18.62 21.04
CA GLY A 40 -4.38 18.45 19.79
C GLY A 40 -4.42 19.71 18.91
N ALA A 41 -4.36 20.92 19.49
CA ALA A 41 -4.28 22.16 18.73
C ALA A 41 -2.89 22.37 18.11
N GLN A 42 -1.81 22.04 18.84
CA GLN A 42 -0.44 22.09 18.31
C GLN A 42 -0.25 21.08 17.17
N ALA A 43 -0.73 19.85 17.34
CA ALA A 43 -0.70 18.84 16.29
C ALA A 43 -1.52 19.26 15.05
N ALA A 44 -2.70 19.84 15.22
CA ALA A 44 -3.49 20.34 14.09
C ALA A 44 -2.77 21.47 13.31
N ARG A 45 -2.03 22.34 14.01
CA ARG A 45 -1.20 23.37 13.37
C ARG A 45 -0.01 22.77 12.64
N LEU A 46 0.69 21.83 13.27
CA LEU A 46 1.82 21.12 12.68
C LEU A 46 1.42 20.43 11.36
N LEU A 47 0.23 19.81 11.33
CA LEU A 47 -0.30 19.10 10.17
C LEU A 47 -1.01 20.00 9.14
N GLY A 48 -1.00 21.32 9.33
CA GLY A 48 -1.64 22.26 8.39
C GLY A 48 -3.17 22.11 8.27
N MET A 49 -3.85 21.59 9.31
CA MET A 49 -5.29 21.34 9.24
C MET A 49 -6.09 22.65 9.25
N LYS A 50 -7.05 22.80 8.33
CA LYS A 50 -7.92 23.97 8.22
C LYS A 50 -8.64 24.25 9.55
N GLY A 51 -8.45 25.46 10.09
CA GLY A 51 -9.06 25.90 11.34
C GLY A 51 -8.34 25.50 12.63
N ALA A 52 -7.24 24.73 12.60
CA ALA A 52 -6.28 24.51 13.70
C ALA A 52 -6.86 24.30 15.13
N THR A 53 -8.11 23.84 15.25
CA THR A 53 -8.85 23.75 16.52
C THR A 53 -8.64 22.43 17.26
N GLY A 54 -7.85 21.52 16.69
CA GLY A 54 -7.65 20.16 17.22
C GLY A 54 -8.84 19.21 17.02
N ARG A 55 -9.95 19.65 16.38
CA ARG A 55 -11.11 18.79 16.10
C ARG A 55 -10.74 17.55 15.28
N GLY A 56 -9.93 17.72 14.23
CA GLY A 56 -9.44 16.60 13.42
C GLY A 56 -8.61 15.61 14.24
N ILE A 57 -7.70 16.11 15.08
CA ILE A 57 -6.90 15.29 15.99
C ILE A 57 -7.78 14.52 16.99
N ARG A 58 -8.81 15.17 17.54
CA ARG A 58 -9.77 14.50 18.44
C ARG A 58 -10.46 13.33 17.75
N ARG A 59 -10.88 13.50 16.50
CA ARG A 59 -11.47 12.41 15.71
C ARG A 59 -10.51 11.25 15.50
N TYR A 60 -9.22 11.52 15.25
CA TYR A 60 -8.20 10.47 15.15
C TYR A 60 -8.04 9.73 16.49
N THR A 61 -7.86 10.45 17.59
CA THR A 61 -7.67 9.84 18.92
C THR A 61 -8.92 9.12 19.44
N GLY A 62 -10.11 9.52 18.98
CA GLY A 62 -11.39 8.92 19.35
C GLY A 62 -11.78 7.72 18.47
N GLY A 63 -11.06 7.49 17.36
CA GLY A 63 -11.41 6.46 16.38
C GLY A 63 -12.55 6.87 15.41
N ASP A 64 -13.08 8.09 15.53
CA ASP A 64 -14.14 8.62 14.65
C ASP A 64 -13.66 8.92 13.22
N ALA A 65 -12.36 8.96 13.01
CA ALA A 65 -11.75 9.06 11.70
C ALA A 65 -10.38 8.36 11.67
N PRO A 66 -10.05 7.68 10.58
CA PRO A 66 -8.70 7.18 10.34
C PRO A 66 -7.71 8.34 10.13
N ILE A 67 -6.50 8.23 10.70
CA ILE A 67 -5.43 9.20 10.43
C ILE A 67 -4.75 8.89 9.08
N PRO A 68 -4.62 9.87 8.16
CA PRO A 68 -3.88 9.68 6.91
C PRO A 68 -2.40 9.40 7.15
N TYR A 69 -1.78 8.60 6.26
CA TYR A 69 -0.36 8.26 6.37
C TYR A 69 0.57 9.48 6.51
N PRO A 70 0.48 10.54 5.67
CA PRO A 70 1.39 11.69 5.82
C PRO A 70 1.28 12.37 7.18
N SER A 71 0.06 12.44 7.72
CA SER A 71 -0.19 12.98 9.06
C SER A 71 0.43 12.14 10.16
N TRP A 72 0.33 10.81 10.05
CA TRP A 72 0.94 9.89 10.99
C TRP A 72 2.47 9.92 10.94
N ALA A 73 3.03 9.92 9.73
CA ALA A 73 4.43 10.07 9.46
C ALA A 73 5.03 11.29 10.19
N ILE A 74 4.50 12.48 9.94
CA ILE A 74 4.98 13.72 10.58
C ILE A 74 4.95 13.61 12.11
N LEU A 75 3.88 13.02 12.66
CA LEU A 75 3.77 12.84 14.12
C LEU A 75 4.81 11.85 14.67
N CYS A 76 5.14 10.78 13.94
CA CYS A 76 6.16 9.81 14.34
C CYS A 76 7.56 10.43 14.39
N ASP A 77 7.91 11.24 13.38
CA ASP A 77 9.21 11.93 13.33
C ASP A 77 9.35 12.90 14.52
N VAL A 78 8.33 13.72 14.77
CA VAL A 78 8.33 14.67 15.91
C VAL A 78 8.28 13.95 17.26
N ALA A 79 7.71 12.75 17.33
CA ALA A 79 7.73 11.91 18.52
C ALA A 79 9.06 11.17 18.75
N GLY A 80 10.04 11.31 17.85
CA GLY A 80 11.32 10.62 17.93
C GLY A 80 11.27 9.13 17.56
N LEU A 81 10.21 8.69 16.85
CA LEU A 81 10.08 7.33 16.33
C LEU A 81 10.78 7.13 14.98
N GLY A 82 11.38 8.18 14.44
CA GLY A 82 12.07 8.19 13.16
C GLY A 82 11.14 8.49 11.99
N LYS A 83 11.76 8.65 10.82
CA LYS A 83 11.06 8.87 9.56
C LYS A 83 10.62 7.52 9.01
N ILE A 84 9.30 7.32 8.98
CA ILE A 84 8.71 6.12 8.39
C ILE A 84 8.57 6.24 6.87
N TRP A 85 8.83 7.43 6.29
CA TRP A 85 8.78 7.69 4.85
C TRP A 85 10.20 8.03 4.34
N GLY A 86 10.75 7.14 3.51
CA GLY A 86 12.11 7.25 2.94
C GLY A 86 12.89 5.95 3.10
N GLU A 87 13.89 5.74 2.24
CA GLU A 87 14.79 4.59 2.36
C GLU A 87 15.46 4.60 3.74
N PRO A 88 15.61 3.42 4.39
CA PRO A 88 16.38 3.34 5.63
C PRO A 88 17.74 3.96 5.34
N ALA A 89 18.14 4.95 6.14
CA ALA A 89 19.48 5.52 6.03
C ALA A 89 20.46 4.35 6.10
N MET A 90 21.10 4.06 4.95
CA MET A 90 22.09 3.01 4.79
C MET A 90 23.22 3.27 5.79
N VAL A 91 23.08 2.70 7.00
CA VAL A 91 24.19 2.45 7.89
C VAL A 91 24.83 1.20 7.33
N GLY A 92 25.96 1.42 6.65
CA GLY A 92 26.72 0.34 6.05
C GLY A 92 27.08 -0.73 7.08
N SER A 93 26.77 -1.96 6.74
CA SER A 93 27.70 -3.07 6.84
C SER A 93 27.17 -4.19 5.95
N GLU A 94 28.05 -4.60 5.05
CA GLU A 94 27.93 -5.66 4.08
C GLU A 94 27.41 -6.96 4.71
N GLU A 95 26.42 -7.57 4.08
CA GLU A 95 26.28 -9.02 3.84
C GLU A 95 25.01 -9.20 3.01
N GLU A 96 25.18 -8.98 1.71
CA GLU A 96 24.19 -9.27 0.67
C GLU A 96 24.19 -10.80 0.48
N GLU A 97 23.41 -11.49 1.30
CA GLU A 97 23.18 -12.92 1.12
C GLU A 97 22.19 -13.13 -0.03
N ASP A 98 22.76 -13.60 -1.13
CA ASP A 98 22.13 -14.04 -2.36
C ASP A 98 20.95 -14.99 -2.12
N VAL A 99 19.73 -14.45 -2.23
CA VAL A 99 18.50 -15.24 -2.40
C VAL A 99 17.79 -14.77 -3.67
N ARG A 100 18.43 -14.94 -4.83
CA ARG A 100 17.73 -14.95 -6.13
C ARG A 100 17.80 -16.33 -6.77
N GLY A 101 17.10 -17.27 -6.13
CA GLY A 101 16.74 -18.57 -6.69
C GLY A 101 15.24 -18.71 -6.89
N GLY A 102 14.57 -17.69 -7.45
CA GLY A 102 13.16 -17.75 -7.82
C GLY A 102 13.05 -17.84 -9.33
N GLU A 103 12.85 -19.05 -9.86
CA GLU A 103 12.55 -19.31 -11.26
C GLU A 103 11.31 -18.49 -11.66
N THR A 104 11.47 -17.49 -12.52
CA THR A 104 10.34 -16.74 -13.12
C THR A 104 9.54 -17.72 -13.96
N VAL A 105 8.47 -18.27 -13.39
CA VAL A 105 7.57 -19.18 -14.09
C VAL A 105 6.86 -18.39 -15.18
N GLU A 106 7.28 -18.62 -16.43
CA GLU A 106 6.67 -18.00 -17.61
C GLU A 106 5.19 -18.40 -17.68
N TRP A 107 4.34 -17.40 -17.49
CA TRP A 107 2.88 -17.51 -17.46
C TRP A 107 2.35 -17.60 -18.90
N SER A 108 1.86 -18.77 -19.31
CA SER A 108 1.15 -18.92 -20.58
C SER A 108 -0.37 -18.82 -20.39
N GLU A 109 -1.09 -18.27 -21.39
CA GLU A 109 -2.57 -18.19 -21.39
C GLU A 109 -3.23 -19.56 -21.15
N ALA A 110 -2.56 -20.65 -21.57
CA ALA A 110 -3.03 -22.02 -21.36
C ALA A 110 -3.06 -22.42 -19.88
N LYS A 111 -2.02 -22.08 -19.11
CA LYS A 111 -1.99 -22.33 -17.66
C LYS A 111 -3.03 -21.50 -16.91
N ALA A 112 -3.26 -20.27 -17.37
CA ALA A 112 -4.31 -19.41 -16.82
C ALA A 112 -5.72 -20.01 -17.04
N ALA A 113 -5.97 -20.58 -18.22
CA ALA A 113 -7.26 -21.18 -18.55
C ALA A 113 -7.54 -22.47 -17.74
N GLU A 114 -6.52 -23.33 -17.58
CA GLU A 114 -6.61 -24.55 -16.76
C GLU A 114 -6.84 -24.23 -15.27
N PHE A 115 -6.18 -23.18 -14.77
CA PHE A 115 -6.38 -22.65 -13.43
C PHE A 115 -7.80 -22.11 -13.20
N VAL A 116 -8.34 -21.35 -14.15
CA VAL A 116 -9.74 -20.87 -14.08
C VAL A 116 -10.73 -22.03 -14.08
N GLN A 117 -10.49 -23.08 -14.88
CA GLN A 117 -11.33 -24.27 -14.86
C GLN A 117 -11.27 -25.04 -13.53
N THR A 118 -10.09 -25.09 -12.90
CA THR A 118 -9.89 -25.75 -11.60
C THR A 118 -10.61 -24.99 -10.48
N LEU A 119 -10.46 -23.67 -10.45
CA LEU A 119 -11.20 -22.78 -9.55
C LEU A 119 -12.72 -22.85 -9.74
N GLN A 120 -13.19 -23.10 -10.95
CA GLN A 120 -14.62 -23.27 -11.23
C GLN A 120 -15.19 -24.62 -10.77
N ARG A 121 -14.37 -25.62 -10.42
CA ARG A 121 -14.86 -26.91 -9.94
C ARG A 121 -15.10 -26.93 -8.44
N GLU A 122 -14.44 -26.06 -7.68
CA GLU A 122 -14.64 -25.96 -6.22
C GLU A 122 -15.58 -24.83 -5.83
N GLU A 123 -16.66 -25.21 -5.15
CA GLU A 123 -17.73 -24.30 -4.74
C GLU A 123 -17.27 -23.27 -3.69
N ALA A 124 -16.31 -23.65 -2.83
CA ALA A 124 -15.67 -22.77 -1.86
C ALA A 124 -14.75 -21.73 -2.53
N ALA A 125 -13.97 -22.16 -3.54
CA ALA A 125 -13.13 -21.26 -4.33
C ALA A 125 -13.97 -20.28 -5.16
N LYS A 126 -15.09 -20.74 -5.74
CA LYS A 126 -16.09 -19.88 -6.39
C LYS A 126 -16.71 -18.86 -5.45
N ALA A 127 -17.14 -19.29 -4.26
CA ALA A 127 -17.73 -18.38 -3.26
C ALA A 127 -16.71 -17.33 -2.81
N PHE A 128 -15.46 -17.74 -2.58
CA PHE A 128 -14.34 -16.85 -2.28
C PHE A 128 -14.09 -15.85 -3.41
N LEU A 129 -13.89 -16.31 -4.65
CA LEU A 129 -13.64 -15.44 -5.81
C LEU A 129 -14.80 -14.49 -6.09
N THR A 130 -16.05 -14.90 -5.82
CA THR A 130 -17.23 -14.06 -5.97
C THR A 130 -17.27 -12.95 -4.92
N LEU A 131 -17.07 -13.29 -3.64
CA LEU A 131 -16.95 -12.33 -2.55
C LEU A 131 -15.76 -11.39 -2.76
N TRP A 132 -14.66 -11.93 -3.29
CA TRP A 132 -13.44 -11.19 -3.56
C TRP A 132 -13.63 -10.22 -4.73
N ARG A 133 -14.19 -10.64 -5.86
CA ARG A 133 -14.56 -9.74 -6.98
C ARG A 133 -15.52 -8.64 -6.54
N GLN A 134 -16.45 -8.92 -5.62
CA GLN A 134 -17.35 -7.91 -5.08
C GLN A 134 -16.66 -6.89 -4.17
N ARG A 135 -15.58 -7.26 -3.48
CA ARG A 135 -14.93 -6.39 -2.47
C ARG A 135 -13.61 -5.77 -2.91
N CYS A 136 -12.93 -6.38 -3.88
CA CYS A 136 -11.62 -6.00 -4.37
C CYS A 136 -11.64 -6.06 -5.91
N ASN A 137 -12.09 -4.98 -6.57
CA ASN A 137 -12.00 -4.89 -8.02
C ASN A 137 -10.57 -4.55 -8.45
N VAL A 138 -9.74 -5.58 -8.49
CA VAL A 138 -8.30 -5.47 -8.76
C VAL A 138 -8.03 -5.20 -10.23
N GLU A 139 -8.91 -5.67 -11.11
CA GLU A 139 -8.86 -5.41 -12.55
C GLU A 139 -8.98 -3.91 -12.84
N ASP A 140 -9.88 -3.19 -12.16
CA ASP A 140 -9.98 -1.73 -12.29
C ASP A 140 -8.66 -1.04 -11.89
N HIS A 141 -8.00 -1.52 -10.84
CA HIS A 141 -6.76 -0.91 -10.33
C HIS A 141 -5.56 -1.15 -11.26
N VAL A 142 -5.45 -2.34 -11.85
CA VAL A 142 -4.46 -2.64 -12.89
C VAL A 142 -4.75 -1.84 -14.15
N GLN A 143 -6.02 -1.73 -14.53
CA GLN A 143 -6.44 -1.02 -15.74
C GLN A 143 -6.11 0.46 -15.67
N VAL A 144 -6.34 1.12 -14.52
CA VAL A 144 -5.95 2.53 -14.32
C VAL A 144 -4.46 2.76 -14.59
N VAL A 145 -3.58 1.86 -14.13
CA VAL A 145 -2.13 1.97 -14.37
C VAL A 145 -1.81 1.71 -15.85
N ARG A 146 -2.45 0.71 -16.47
CA ARG A 146 -2.27 0.40 -17.90
C ARG A 146 -2.80 1.47 -18.84
N ASP A 147 -3.87 2.16 -18.48
CA ASP A 147 -4.43 3.22 -19.31
C ASP A 147 -3.50 4.43 -19.36
N VAL A 148 -2.83 4.75 -18.24
CA VAL A 148 -1.84 5.84 -18.20
C VAL A 148 -0.56 5.43 -18.95
N ILE A 149 -0.06 4.20 -18.77
CA ILE A 149 1.19 3.78 -19.44
C ILE A 149 1.00 3.60 -20.96
N SER A 150 -0.20 3.21 -21.40
CA SER A 150 -0.54 3.07 -22.82
C SER A 150 -0.85 4.41 -23.50
N GLY A 151 -0.94 5.50 -22.72
CA GLY A 151 -1.32 6.82 -23.20
C GLY A 151 -2.83 6.99 -23.47
N THR A 152 -3.65 6.02 -23.08
CA THR A 152 -5.12 6.08 -23.15
C THR A 152 -5.66 7.18 -22.22
N THR A 153 -5.08 7.31 -21.02
CA THR A 153 -5.39 8.38 -20.07
C THR A 153 -4.26 9.39 -20.03
N ALA A 154 -4.58 10.68 -20.21
CA ALA A 154 -3.58 11.74 -20.17
C ALA A 154 -2.94 11.86 -18.77
N LEU A 155 -1.63 12.05 -18.73
CA LEU A 155 -0.88 12.24 -17.50
C LEU A 155 -1.32 13.53 -16.80
N SER A 156 -1.84 13.39 -15.58
CA SER A 156 -2.31 14.50 -14.73
C SER A 156 -2.10 14.15 -13.26
N ASP A 157 -2.14 15.15 -12.37
CA ASP A 157 -2.04 14.92 -10.92
C ASP A 157 -3.15 14.00 -10.39
N ALA A 158 -4.33 14.07 -10.99
CA ALA A 158 -5.46 13.18 -10.68
C ALA A 158 -5.15 11.74 -11.09
N ALA A 159 -4.68 11.53 -12.33
CA ALA A 159 -4.28 10.21 -12.82
C ALA A 159 -3.12 9.62 -11.99
N LEU A 160 -2.12 10.43 -11.62
CA LEU A 160 -1.04 10.02 -10.73
C LEU A 160 -1.55 9.56 -9.35
N THR A 161 -2.51 10.29 -8.80
CA THR A 161 -3.13 9.95 -7.51
C THR A 161 -3.92 8.63 -7.63
N GLU A 162 -4.66 8.43 -8.72
CA GLU A 162 -5.39 7.19 -8.99
C GLU A 162 -4.45 6.00 -9.18
N CYS A 163 -3.35 6.15 -9.92
CA CYS A 163 -2.33 5.11 -10.07
C CYS A 163 -1.70 4.71 -8.73
N ARG A 164 -1.33 5.69 -7.88
CA ARG A 164 -0.79 5.44 -6.54
C ARG A 164 -1.80 4.69 -5.66
N ASN A 165 -3.06 5.11 -5.69
CA ASN A 165 -4.14 4.45 -4.95
C ASN A 165 -4.38 3.01 -5.46
N GLY A 166 -4.33 2.80 -6.78
CA GLY A 166 -4.45 1.48 -7.40
C GLY A 166 -3.32 0.54 -6.97
N LEU A 167 -2.07 1.00 -7.02
CA LEU A 167 -0.91 0.24 -6.55
C LEU A 167 -1.01 -0.12 -5.06
N MET A 168 -1.40 0.84 -4.22
CA MET A 168 -1.61 0.59 -2.79
C MET A 168 -2.63 -0.53 -2.56
N ARG A 169 -3.76 -0.51 -3.30
CA ARG A 169 -4.80 -1.53 -3.18
C ARG A 169 -4.37 -2.90 -3.71
N LEU A 170 -3.57 -2.92 -4.78
CA LEU A 170 -2.95 -4.15 -5.30
C LEU A 170 -2.06 -4.82 -4.25
N ARG A 171 -1.18 -4.05 -3.60
CA ARG A 171 -0.33 -4.57 -2.52
C ARG A 171 -1.12 -5.05 -1.31
N GLN A 172 -2.16 -4.30 -0.91
CA GLN A 172 -3.05 -4.72 0.18
C GLN A 172 -3.76 -6.05 -0.15
N ALA A 173 -4.22 -6.21 -1.39
CA ALA A 173 -4.85 -7.44 -1.85
C ALA A 173 -3.87 -8.63 -1.85
N ALA A 174 -2.67 -8.45 -2.40
CA ALA A 174 -1.63 -9.48 -2.39
C ALA A 174 -1.27 -9.93 -0.96
N HIS A 175 -1.14 -8.99 -0.03
CA HIS A 175 -0.86 -9.29 1.37
C HIS A 175 -1.98 -10.08 2.05
N ALA A 176 -3.24 -9.63 1.88
CA ALA A 176 -4.38 -10.30 2.48
C ALA A 176 -4.49 -11.75 2.00
N LEU A 177 -4.21 -11.98 0.71
CA LEU A 177 -4.13 -13.34 0.15
C LEU A 177 -2.98 -14.15 0.77
N ALA A 178 -1.79 -13.56 0.94
CA ALA A 178 -0.65 -14.24 1.57
C ALA A 178 -0.91 -14.63 3.03
N GLN A 179 -1.57 -13.74 3.80
CA GLN A 179 -1.99 -14.03 5.18
C GLN A 179 -3.02 -15.15 5.24
N LEU A 180 -4.00 -15.13 4.33
CA LEU A 180 -4.98 -16.21 4.19
C LEU A 180 -4.31 -17.53 3.81
N ALA A 181 -3.36 -17.53 2.88
CA ALA A 181 -2.62 -18.74 2.52
C ALA A 181 -1.85 -19.31 3.74
N SER A 182 -1.28 -18.42 4.55
CA SER A 182 -0.48 -18.79 5.73
C SER A 182 -1.30 -19.35 6.89
N SER A 183 -2.63 -19.14 6.95
CA SER A 183 -3.46 -19.56 8.08
C SER A 183 -3.73 -21.08 8.16
N ARG A 184 -3.16 -21.90 7.26
CA ARG A 184 -3.26 -23.38 7.24
C ARG A 184 -4.70 -23.94 7.30
N THR A 185 -5.69 -23.15 6.89
CA THR A 185 -7.11 -23.51 6.90
C THR A 185 -7.56 -24.22 5.62
N TRP A 186 -6.67 -24.37 4.64
CA TRP A 186 -6.97 -24.88 3.30
C TRP A 186 -6.81 -26.40 3.20
N SER A 187 -7.61 -27.03 2.33
CA SER A 187 -7.46 -28.44 2.01
C SER A 187 -6.15 -28.67 1.21
N ARG A 188 -5.64 -29.90 1.21
CA ARG A 188 -4.46 -30.29 0.39
C ARG A 188 -4.65 -30.03 -1.11
N GLU A 189 -5.89 -29.99 -1.58
CA GLU A 189 -6.23 -29.74 -2.99
C GLU A 189 -6.26 -28.23 -3.32
N THR A 190 -6.58 -27.37 -2.34
CA THR A 190 -6.69 -25.91 -2.52
C THR A 190 -5.39 -25.15 -2.24
N ASP A 191 -4.49 -25.72 -1.44
CA ASP A 191 -3.20 -25.12 -1.08
C ASP A 191 -2.36 -24.65 -2.29
N PRO A 192 -2.13 -25.48 -3.34
CA PRO A 192 -1.37 -25.03 -4.52
C PRO A 192 -2.10 -23.95 -5.34
N VAL A 193 -3.43 -23.99 -5.37
CA VAL A 193 -4.25 -23.00 -6.09
C VAL A 193 -4.17 -21.64 -5.39
N ILE A 194 -4.27 -21.62 -4.06
CA ILE A 194 -4.12 -20.40 -3.26
C ILE A 194 -2.71 -19.83 -3.40
N GLY A 195 -1.67 -20.67 -3.37
CA GLY A 195 -0.30 -20.24 -3.64
C GLY A 195 -0.14 -19.54 -4.99
N LEU A 196 -0.77 -20.07 -6.05
CA LEU A 196 -0.78 -19.46 -7.38
C LEU A 196 -1.54 -18.11 -7.42
N VAL A 197 -2.68 -18.00 -6.73
CA VAL A 197 -3.42 -16.72 -6.62
C VAL A 197 -2.54 -15.67 -5.92
N VAL A 198 -1.90 -16.03 -4.81
CA VAL A 198 -1.02 -15.13 -4.05
C VAL A 198 0.12 -14.64 -4.94
N GLN A 199 0.80 -15.56 -5.62
CA GLN A 199 1.92 -15.22 -6.50
C GLN A 199 1.46 -14.28 -7.62
N ARG A 200 0.33 -14.56 -8.28
CA ARG A 200 -0.19 -13.72 -9.36
C ARG A 200 -0.47 -12.29 -8.92
N TYR A 201 -0.97 -12.11 -7.70
CA TYR A 201 -1.25 -10.78 -7.16
C TYR A 201 0.02 -10.03 -6.76
N ALA A 202 1.04 -10.74 -6.27
CA ALA A 202 2.35 -10.16 -6.06
C ALA A 202 2.96 -9.69 -7.39
N ASP A 203 2.97 -10.54 -8.41
CA ASP A 203 3.50 -10.19 -9.74
C ASP A 203 2.79 -8.96 -10.35
N LEU A 204 1.45 -8.89 -10.22
CA LEU A 204 0.67 -7.73 -10.69
C LEU A 204 0.97 -6.44 -9.92
N ALA A 205 1.24 -6.55 -8.62
CA ALA A 205 1.63 -5.39 -7.81
C ALA A 205 3.02 -4.89 -8.21
N ASP A 206 3.96 -5.79 -8.49
CA ASP A 206 5.31 -5.47 -8.93
C ASP A 206 5.30 -4.83 -10.34
N GLU A 207 4.54 -5.40 -11.30
CA GLU A 207 4.33 -4.83 -12.64
C GLU A 207 3.74 -3.41 -12.55
N ALA A 208 2.73 -3.23 -11.69
CA ALA A 208 2.11 -1.93 -11.48
C ALA A 208 3.07 -0.92 -10.83
N GLU A 209 3.95 -1.36 -9.92
CA GLU A 209 4.95 -0.51 -9.30
C GLU A 209 5.98 -0.02 -10.33
N GLU A 210 6.51 -0.91 -11.16
CA GLU A 210 7.45 -0.54 -12.21
C GLU A 210 6.82 0.45 -13.19
N SER A 211 5.55 0.24 -13.52
CA SER A 211 4.75 1.12 -14.35
C SER A 211 4.57 2.51 -13.72
N VAL A 212 4.19 2.58 -12.44
CA VAL A 212 4.05 3.85 -11.70
C VAL A 212 5.38 4.58 -11.58
N ARG A 213 6.48 3.86 -11.33
CA ARG A 213 7.83 4.43 -11.28
C ARG A 213 8.20 5.06 -12.62
N THR A 214 7.86 4.42 -13.72
CA THR A 214 8.06 4.95 -15.08
C THR A 214 7.22 6.20 -15.32
N ILE A 215 5.94 6.18 -14.92
CA ILE A 215 5.03 7.32 -15.04
C ILE A 215 5.54 8.53 -14.23
N LEU A 216 6.05 8.31 -13.02
CA LEU A 216 6.64 9.38 -12.19
C LEU A 216 7.88 9.99 -12.83
N LYS A 217 8.75 9.17 -13.41
CA LYS A 217 9.89 9.67 -14.20
C LYS A 217 9.43 10.56 -15.36
N TRP A 218 8.36 10.20 -16.07
CA TRP A 218 7.80 11.05 -17.13
C TRP A 218 7.25 12.38 -16.61
N ALA A 219 6.60 12.36 -15.44
CA ALA A 219 6.07 13.58 -14.80
C ALA A 219 7.19 14.54 -14.36
N GLU A 220 8.36 14.01 -14.00
CA GLU A 220 9.55 14.78 -13.63
C GLU A 220 10.37 15.29 -14.83
N MET A 221 10.12 14.76 -16.04
CA MET A 221 10.77 15.27 -17.25
C MET A 221 10.24 16.67 -17.56
N PRO A 222 11.12 17.69 -17.73
CA PRO A 222 10.67 18.99 -18.21
C PRO A 222 9.95 18.78 -19.54
N ALA A 223 8.74 19.34 -19.65
CA ALA A 223 7.98 19.32 -20.89
C ALA A 223 8.94 19.71 -22.01
N ARG A 224 9.13 18.83 -23.00
CA ARG A 224 9.98 19.13 -24.16
C ARG A 224 9.44 20.38 -24.84
N THR A 225 9.93 21.54 -24.41
CA THR A 225 9.77 22.83 -25.04
C THR A 225 10.51 22.73 -26.37
N GLY A 226 9.77 22.48 -27.44
CA GLY A 226 10.35 22.23 -28.75
C GLY A 226 9.32 21.97 -29.84
N ARG A 227 8.32 22.84 -29.95
CA ARG A 227 7.75 23.18 -31.27
C ARG A 227 8.14 24.62 -31.54
N GLU A 228 9.30 24.81 -32.15
CA GLU A 228 9.53 26.02 -32.95
C GLU A 228 8.47 26.04 -34.06
N PRO A 229 7.74 27.15 -34.26
CA PRO A 229 6.97 27.32 -35.48
C PRO A 229 7.97 27.40 -36.65
N LEU A 230 7.78 26.52 -37.64
CA LEU A 230 8.41 26.68 -38.95
C LEU A 230 7.79 27.94 -39.58
N ASP A 231 8.58 29.00 -39.67
CA ASP A 231 8.38 30.10 -40.62
C ASP A 231 8.56 29.62 -42.07
#